data_AF-A0A1R0XTS0-F1
#
_entry.id   AF-A0A1R0XTS0-F1
#
_cell.length_a   1.000
_cell.length_b   1.000
_cell.length_c   1.000
_cell.angle_alpha   90.00
_cell.angle_beta   90.00
_cell.angle_gamma   90.00
#
_symmetry.space_group_name_H-M   'P 1'
#
loop_
_entity.id
_entity.type
_entity.pdbx_description
1 polymer ?
#
loop_
_entity_poly.entity_id
_entity_poly.type
_entity_poly.pdbx_seq_one_letter_code
_entity_poly.pdbx_strand_id
1 'polypeptide(L)' 'MTYVDTSDISAQMFITVLLFLLIIAPLISLGVLRFFQAKKKSGFILIGSGAAVYVLFQIITSFTQT' A
#
# COMPACT_ATOMS: atom_id res chain seq x y z
N MET A 1 6.14 -20.17 -21.79
CA MET A 1 5.84 -19.10 -20.81
C MET A 1 6.39 -17.80 -21.35
N THR A 2 5.54 -16.89 -21.80
CA THR A 2 5.91 -15.49 -21.98
C THR A 2 6.36 -14.99 -20.61
N TYR A 3 7.68 -14.86 -20.46
CA TYR A 3 8.33 -14.27 -19.30
C TYR A 3 7.72 -12.87 -19.16
N VAL A 4 7.14 -12.58 -18.00
CA VAL A 4 6.75 -11.20 -17.68
C VAL A 4 8.07 -10.45 -17.59
N ASP A 5 8.47 -9.82 -18.70
CA ASP A 5 9.72 -9.09 -18.81
C ASP A 5 9.63 -7.88 -17.88
N THR A 6 10.32 -8.00 -16.74
CA THR A 6 10.45 -6.94 -15.73
C THR A 6 11.57 -5.96 -16.04
N SER A 7 12.26 -6.17 -17.16
CA SER A 7 13.37 -5.37 -17.69
C SER A 7 13.00 -3.90 -17.93
N ASP A 8 11.75 -3.62 -18.26
CA ASP A 8 11.22 -2.27 -18.48
C ASP A 8 10.41 -1.71 -17.29
N ILE A 9 10.43 -2.37 -16.12
CA ILE A 9 9.71 -1.84 -14.96
C ILE A 9 10.43 -0.61 -14.43
N SER A 10 9.72 0.52 -14.44
CA SER A 10 10.22 1.75 -13.81
C SER A 10 10.42 1.54 -12.30
N ALA A 11 11.45 2.18 -11.74
CA ALA A 11 11.70 2.15 -10.31
C ALA A 11 10.46 2.57 -9.50
N GLN A 12 9.67 3.51 -10.03
CA GLN A 12 8.41 3.95 -9.42
C GLN A 12 7.38 2.82 -9.32
N MET A 13 7.20 2.02 -10.38
CA MET A 13 6.29 0.87 -10.38
C MET A 13 6.77 -0.19 -9.38
N PHE A 14 8.07 -0.48 -9.35
CA PHE A 14 8.65 -1.44 -8.41
C PHE A 14 8.41 -1.03 -6.95
N ILE A 15 8.71 0.22 -6.60
CA ILE A 15 8.50 0.77 -5.25
C ILE A 15 7.01 0.78 -4.89
N THR A 16 6.13 1.11 -5.84
CA THR A 16 4.68 1.08 -5.62
C THR A 16 4.23 -0.32 -5.25
N VAL A 17 4.63 -1.35 -6.00
CA VAL A 17 4.27 -2.74 -5.70
C VAL A 17 4.80 -3.18 -4.33
N LEU A 18 6.05 -2.84 -4.00
CA LEU A 18 6.64 -3.10 -2.69
C LEU A 18 5.85 -2.45 -1.55
N LEU A 19 5.46 -1.18 -1.70
CA LEU A 19 4.64 -0.46 -0.73
C LEU A 19 3.30 -1.15 -0.50
N PHE A 20 2.66 -1.60 -1.59
CA PHE A 20 1.39 -2.31 -1.50
C PHE A 20 1.54 -3.67 -0.80
N LEU A 21 2.53 -4.48 -1.19
CA LEU A 21 2.72 -5.81 -0.65
C LEU A 21 3.16 -5.80 0.82
N LEU A 22 4.11 -4.92 1.17
CA LEU A 22 4.73 -4.95 2.50
C LEU A 22 3.99 -4.12 3.54
N ILE A 23 3.23 -3.09 3.13
CA ILE A 23 2.61 -2.16 4.07
C ILE A 23 1.10 -2.11 3.90
N ILE A 24 0.60 -1.74 2.72
CA ILE A 24 -0.84 -1.44 2.56
C ILE A 24 -1.69 -2.72 2.69
N ALA A 25 -1.32 -3.78 1.97
CA ALA A 25 -2.04 -5.06 2.01
C ALA A 25 -2.14 -5.67 3.43
N PRO A 26 -1.05 -5.79 4.21
CA PRO A 26 -1.15 -6.31 5.58
C PRO A 26 -1.95 -5.39 6.51
N LEU A 27 -1.85 -4.06 6.39
CA LEU A 27 -2.65 -3.13 7.19
C LEU A 27 -4.15 -3.26 6.90
N ILE A 28 -4.53 -3.36 5.63
CA ILE A 28 -5.93 -3.56 5.25
C ILE A 28 -6.42 -4.94 5.69
N SER A 29 -5.64 -6.01 5.47
CA SER A 29 -5.98 -7.37 5.89
C SER A 29 -6.23 -7.45 7.40
N LEU A 30 -5.31 -6.90 8.21
CA LEU A 30 -5.48 -6.82 9.66
C LEU A 30 -6.67 -5.93 10.04
N GLY A 31 -6.87 -4.81 9.35
CA GLY A 31 -8.01 -3.92 9.57
C GLY A 31 -9.35 -4.63 9.39
N VAL A 32 -9.49 -5.40 8.31
CA VAL A 32 -10.66 -6.25 8.03
C VAL A 32 -10.83 -7.32 9.10
N LEU A 33 -9.75 -8.00 9.50
CA LEU A 33 -9.78 -8.97 10.60
C LEU A 33 -10.28 -8.34 11.92
N ARG A 34 -9.86 -7.11 12.23
CA ARG A 34 -10.34 -6.39 13.42
C ARG A 34 -11.84 -6.09 13.38
N PHE A 35 -12.42 -5.86 12.20
CA PHE A 35 -13.88 -5.70 12.09
C PHE A 35 -14.62 -6.98 12.40
N PHE A 36 -14.15 -8.13 11.92
CA PHE A 36 -14.71 -9.44 12.27
C PHE A 36 -14.58 -9.75 13.76
N GLN A 37 -13.55 -9.22 14.44
CA GLN A 37 -13.37 -9.32 15.89
C GLN A 37 -14.20 -8.29 16.69
N ALA A 38 -15.12 -7.56 16.06
CA ALA A 38 -15.89 -6.44 16.65
C ALA A 38 -15.03 -5.28 17.20
N LYS A 39 -13.72 -5.24 16.88
CA LYS A 39 -12.78 -4.17 17.29
C LYS A 39 -12.78 -3.02 16.29
N LYS A 40 -13.95 -2.41 16.06
CA LYS A 40 -14.19 -1.43 14.99
C LYS A 40 -13.22 -0.25 14.99
N LYS A 41 -12.93 0.34 16.16
CA LYS A 41 -11.96 1.45 16.28
C LYS A 41 -10.58 1.07 15.75
N SER A 42 -10.07 -0.10 16.14
CA SER A 42 -8.78 -0.60 15.67
C SER A 42 -8.80 -0.92 14.18
N GLY A 43 -9.90 -1.46 13.66
CA GLY A 43 -10.07 -1.69 12.21
C GLY A 43 -10.00 -0.40 11.40
N PHE A 44 -10.71 0.64 11.81
CA PHE A 44 -10.66 1.95 11.14
C PHE A 44 -9.27 2.59 11.19
N ILE A 45 -8.56 2.49 12.32
CA ILE A 45 -7.20 3.03 12.43
C ILE A 45 -6.25 2.32 11.45
N LEU A 46 -6.34 1.00 11.32
CA LEU A 46 -5.47 0.22 10.42
C LEU A 46 -5.75 0.48 8.94
N ILE A 47 -7.02 0.57 8.54
CA ILE A 47 -7.36 0.92 7.15
C ILE A 47 -6.99 2.38 6.86
N GLY A 48 -7.29 3.28 7.80
CA GLY A 48 -6.96 4.69 7.70
C GLY A 48 -5.45 4.93 7.60
N SER A 49 -4.63 4.18 8.36
CA SER A 49 -3.17 4.29 8.25
C SER A 49 -2.65 3.77 6.92
N GLY A 50 -3.21 2.67 6.38
CA GLY A 50 -2.89 2.19 5.03
C GLY A 50 -3.18 3.25 3.95
N ALA A 51 -4.35 3.90 4.03
CA ALA A 51 -4.70 4.99 3.12
C ALA A 51 -3.79 6.21 3.30
N ALA A 52 -3.47 6.59 4.53
CA ALA A 52 -2.58 7.72 4.83
C ALA A 52 -1.16 7.50 4.27
N VAL A 53 -0.62 6.27 4.37
CA VAL A 53 0.67 5.91 3.79
C VAL A 53 0.66 6.06 2.26
N TYR A 54 -0.41 5.61 1.60
CA TYR A 54 -0.54 5.78 0.15
C TYR A 54 -0.61 7.26 -0.27
N VAL A 55 -1.38 8.07 0.45
CA VAL A 55 -1.47 9.52 0.21
C VAL A 55 -0.10 10.19 0.39
N LEU A 56 0.62 9.86 1.47
CA LEU A 56 1.95 10.40 1.72
C LEU A 56 2.94 10.00 0.60
N PHE A 57 2.88 8.75 0.15
CA PHE A 57 3.68 8.28 -0.98
C PHE A 57 3.42 9.10 -2.24
N GLN A 58 2.14 9.31 -2.60
CA GLN A 58 1.76 10.12 -3.76
C GLN A 58 2.31 11.55 -3.67
N ILE A 59 2.18 12.19 -2.50
CA ILE A 59 2.70 13.52 -2.24
C ILE A 59 4.22 13.56 -2.48
N ILE A 60 4.98 12.64 -1.88
CA ILE A 60 6.45 12.59 -2.04
C ILE A 60 6.84 12.36 -3.50
N THR A 61 6.15 11.44 -4.20
CA THR A 61 6.44 11.16 -5.61
C THR A 61 6.14 12.36 -6.50
N SER A 62 5.10 13.14 -6.18
CA SER A 62 4.74 14.34 -6.96
C SER A 62 5.83 15.41 -6.91
N PHE A 63 6.51 15.58 -5.76
CA PHE A 63 7.63 16.51 -5.64
C PHE A 63 8.91 16.03 -6.32
N THR A 64 9.10 14.71 -6.42
CA THR A 64 10.32 14.11 -6.99
C THR A 64 10.29 14.07 -8.53
N GLN A 65 9.11 14.20 -9.15
CA GLN A 65 8.94 14.21 -10.61
C GLN A 65 8.93 15.63 -11.22
N THR A 66 9.18 16.67 -10.42
CA THR A 66 9.45 18.07 -10.87
C THR A 66 10.94 18.27 -11.13
#